data_AF-A8YEK2-F1
#
_entry.id   AF-A8YEK2-F1
#
_cell.length_a   1.000
_cell.length_b   1.000
_cell.length_c   1.000
_cell.angle_alpha   90.00
_cell.angle_beta   90.00
_cell.angle_gamma   90.00
#
_symmetry.space_group_name_H-M   'P 1'
#
loop_
_entity.id
_entity.type
_entity.pdbx_description
1 polymer ?
#
loop_
_entity_poly.entity_id
_entity_poly.type
_entity_poly.pdbx_seq_one_letter_code
_entity_poly.pdbx_strand_id
1 'polypeptide(L)'
;MSSTKTDFFYQQIAEPAITKVIEQIKFTHFDLQELENLDLLDIYKILSPEHLLKLPFVNDSNTLNKPFYNELLYIIGLTEIKDKGKKLIGRMKECDRCDGSLIENAISRLDSLDKIAQLKNPEEFGTTDEERLYNMALRLSINWINRVLFLKLLEAQLIRPLA
;
A
#
# COMPACT_ATOMS: atom_id res chain seq x y z
N MET A 1 -14.98 -59.67 23.24
CA MET A 1 -14.10 -58.69 23.92
C MET A 1 -13.78 -57.58 22.92
N SER A 2 -14.58 -56.52 22.87
CA SER A 2 -14.30 -55.35 22.02
C SER A 2 -13.33 -54.45 22.78
N SER A 3 -12.08 -54.39 22.32
CA SER A 3 -11.12 -53.39 22.79
C SER A 3 -11.58 -52.02 22.31
N THR A 4 -11.68 -51.04 23.22
CA THR A 4 -11.93 -49.62 22.90
C THR A 4 -10.72 -48.92 22.29
N LYS A 5 -9.60 -49.63 22.11
CA LYS A 5 -8.35 -49.06 21.60
C LYS A 5 -8.34 -49.07 20.08
N THR A 6 -8.38 -47.88 19.50
CA THR A 6 -8.18 -47.61 18.07
C THR A 6 -6.74 -47.85 17.60
N ASP A 7 -5.83 -48.27 18.49
CA ASP A 7 -4.41 -48.51 18.19
C ASP A 7 -4.20 -49.45 16.99
N PHE A 8 -5.02 -50.52 16.89
CA PHE A 8 -4.96 -51.44 15.76
C PHE A 8 -5.24 -50.74 14.43
N PHE A 9 -6.23 -49.84 14.40
CA PHE A 9 -6.54 -49.09 13.20
C PHE A 9 -5.40 -48.15 12.82
N TYR A 10 -4.87 -47.38 13.77
CA TYR A 10 -3.80 -46.42 13.47
C TYR A 10 -2.50 -47.11 13.05
N GLN A 11 -2.09 -48.17 13.74
CA GLN A 11 -0.81 -48.85 13.49
C GLN A 11 -0.87 -49.80 12.28
N GLN A 12 -1.95 -50.57 12.12
CA GLN A 12 -2.00 -51.64 11.13
C GLN A 12 -2.71 -51.23 9.82
N ILE A 13 -3.53 -50.18 9.86
CA ILE A 13 -4.34 -49.76 8.70
C ILE A 13 -3.94 -48.34 8.25
N ALA A 14 -3.98 -47.35 9.14
CA ALA A 14 -3.77 -45.95 8.77
C ALA A 14 -2.31 -45.65 8.44
N GLU A 15 -1.36 -46.06 9.28
CA GLU A 15 0.08 -45.77 9.10
C GLU A 15 0.61 -46.31 7.75
N PRO A 16 0.37 -47.58 7.35
CA PRO A 16 0.80 -48.07 6.03
C PRO A 16 0.14 -47.34 4.84
N ALA A 17 -1.08 -46.81 5.02
CA ALA A 17 -1.78 -46.06 3.99
C ALA A 17 -1.26 -44.62 3.89
N ILE A 18 -1.03 -43.95 5.02
CA ILE A 18 -0.51 -42.59 5.11
C ILE A 18 0.91 -42.53 4.55
N THR A 19 1.79 -43.47 4.89
CA THR A 19 3.18 -43.50 4.40
C THR A 19 3.26 -43.54 2.86
N LYS A 20 2.26 -44.11 2.17
CA LYS A 20 2.22 -44.13 0.70
C LYS A 20 1.87 -42.77 0.07
N VAL A 21 1.21 -41.88 0.81
CA VAL A 21 0.69 -40.60 0.31
C VAL A 21 1.27 -39.37 1.00
N ILE A 22 2.01 -39.55 2.11
CA ILE A 22 2.49 -38.43 2.93
C ILE A 22 3.42 -37.48 2.17
N GLU A 23 4.23 -38.01 1.24
CA GLU A 23 5.09 -37.20 0.37
C GLU A 23 4.31 -36.45 -0.73
N GLN A 24 3.06 -36.84 -0.99
CA GLN A 24 2.20 -36.23 -2.00
C GLN A 24 1.34 -35.10 -1.41
N ILE A 25 1.17 -35.08 -0.09
CA ILE A 25 0.32 -34.12 0.61
C ILE A 25 1.22 -33.06 1.24
N LYS A 26 0.98 -31.79 0.88
CA LYS A 26 1.59 -30.66 1.58
C LYS A 26 0.74 -30.35 2.81
N PHE A 27 1.33 -30.42 3.99
CA PHE A 27 0.68 -30.07 5.24
C PHE A 27 1.62 -29.29 6.15
N THR A 28 1.03 -28.61 7.14
CA THR A 28 1.75 -27.94 8.21
C THR A 28 1.12 -28.39 9.52
N HIS A 29 1.95 -28.70 10.51
CA HIS A 29 1.55 -29.12 11.85
C HIS A 29 2.17 -28.16 12.85
N PHE A 30 1.40 -27.76 13.85
CA PHE A 30 1.87 -27.00 15.00
C PHE A 30 1.12 -27.48 16.24
N ASP A 31 1.82 -27.50 17.37
CA ASP A 31 1.26 -27.88 18.65
C ASP A 31 1.01 -26.62 19.51
N LEU A 32 -0.26 -26.40 19.88
CA LEU A 32 -0.66 -25.27 20.73
C LEU A 32 -0.24 -25.46 22.20
N GLN A 33 0.33 -26.60 22.57
CA GLN A 33 0.94 -26.80 23.88
C GLN A 33 2.40 -26.31 23.90
N GLU A 34 3.03 -26.16 22.74
CA GLU A 34 4.43 -25.70 22.58
C GLU A 34 4.53 -24.21 22.21
N LEU A 35 3.58 -23.40 22.69
CA LEU A 35 3.45 -21.97 22.34
C LEU A 35 4.69 -21.12 22.68
N GLU A 36 5.49 -21.53 23.66
CA GLU A 36 6.72 -20.81 24.06
C GLU A 36 7.74 -20.72 22.92
N ASN A 37 7.70 -21.65 21.96
CA ASN A 37 8.62 -21.73 20.83
C ASN A 37 7.99 -21.29 19.50
N LEU A 38 6.71 -20.88 19.50
CA LEU A 38 5.97 -20.54 18.29
C LEU A 38 5.66 -19.04 18.24
N ASP A 39 5.91 -18.43 17.08
CA ASP A 39 5.43 -17.07 16.83
C ASP A 39 3.90 -17.10 16.68
N LEU A 40 3.20 -16.63 17.72
CA LEU A 40 1.74 -16.50 17.74
C LEU A 40 1.20 -15.75 16.53
N LEU A 41 1.97 -14.82 15.98
CA LEU A 41 1.59 -14.06 14.80
C LEU A 41 1.50 -14.95 13.55
N ASP A 42 2.36 -15.96 13.42
CA ASP A 42 2.37 -16.86 12.28
C ASP A 42 1.27 -17.92 12.37
N ILE A 43 0.99 -18.44 13.58
CA ILE A 43 -0.18 -19.29 13.81
C ILE A 43 -1.47 -18.53 13.46
N TYR A 44 -1.58 -17.28 13.92
CA TYR A 44 -2.72 -16.43 13.62
C TYR A 44 -2.89 -16.23 12.11
N LYS A 45 -1.82 -15.99 11.36
CA LYS A 45 -1.88 -15.88 9.89
C LYS A 45 -2.32 -17.18 9.23
N ILE A 46 -1.81 -18.34 9.65
CA ILE A 46 -2.18 -19.65 9.08
C ILE A 46 -3.66 -19.96 9.34
N LEU A 47 -4.15 -19.62 10.54
CA LEU A 47 -5.54 -19.84 10.93
C LEU A 47 -6.48 -18.71 10.49
N SER A 48 -5.97 -17.69 9.81
CA SER A 48 -6.78 -16.60 9.31
C SER A 48 -7.79 -17.10 8.25
N PRO A 49 -9.00 -16.51 8.18
CA PRO A 49 -9.97 -16.84 7.14
C PRO A 49 -9.38 -16.70 5.73
N GLU A 50 -8.50 -15.72 5.53
CA GLU A 50 -7.85 -15.49 4.25
C GLU A 50 -6.96 -16.65 3.82
N HIS A 51 -6.20 -17.22 4.77
CA HIS A 51 -5.35 -18.37 4.50
C HIS A 51 -6.17 -19.65 4.35
N LEU A 52 -7.11 -19.92 5.26
CA LEU A 52 -7.90 -21.15 5.27
C LEU A 52 -8.89 -21.24 4.10
N LEU A 53 -9.54 -20.14 3.75
CA LEU A 53 -10.50 -20.07 2.64
C LEU A 53 -9.86 -19.66 1.31
N LYS A 54 -8.52 -19.46 1.31
CA LYS A 54 -7.75 -19.06 0.13
C LYS A 54 -8.30 -17.77 -0.49
N LEU A 55 -8.75 -16.84 0.35
CA LEU A 55 -9.25 -15.55 -0.09
C LEU A 55 -8.06 -14.69 -0.57
N PRO A 56 -8.31 -13.74 -1.49
CA PRO A 56 -7.31 -12.76 -1.85
C PRO A 56 -6.83 -12.03 -0.58
N PHE A 57 -5.54 -12.17 -0.28
CA PHE A 57 -4.90 -11.46 0.81
C PHE A 57 -4.87 -9.97 0.43
N VAL A 58 -5.53 -9.10 1.21
CA VAL A 58 -5.61 -7.64 0.95
C VAL A 58 -4.23 -6.94 1.08
N ASN A 59 -3.20 -7.69 1.46
CA ASN A 59 -1.89 -7.18 1.87
C ASN A 59 -0.85 -7.05 0.74
N ASP A 60 -1.23 -7.22 -0.53
CA ASP A 60 -0.47 -6.59 -1.62
C ASP A 60 -0.95 -5.15 -1.89
N SER A 61 -1.39 -4.46 -0.84
CA SER A 61 -1.60 -3.01 -0.77
C SER A 61 -0.36 -2.19 -1.16
N ASN A 62 0.81 -2.82 -1.32
CA ASN A 62 2.02 -2.22 -1.87
C ASN A 62 2.14 -2.30 -3.41
N THR A 63 1.25 -3.01 -4.09
CA THR A 63 1.18 -2.93 -5.55
C THR A 63 0.37 -1.69 -5.92
N LEU A 64 1.07 -0.55 -5.98
CA LEU A 64 0.54 0.72 -6.44
C LEU A 64 -0.23 0.50 -7.76
N ASN A 65 -1.54 0.76 -7.75
CA ASN A 65 -2.37 0.73 -8.95
C ASN A 65 -1.81 1.77 -9.94
N LYS A 66 -1.03 1.31 -10.92
CA LYS A 66 -0.29 2.17 -11.86
C LYS A 66 -1.22 3.14 -12.60
N PRO A 67 -2.38 2.71 -13.14
CA PRO A 67 -3.37 3.65 -13.69
C PRO A 67 -3.76 4.75 -12.70
N PHE A 68 -4.18 4.39 -11.49
CA PHE A 68 -4.57 5.38 -10.47
C PHE A 68 -3.43 6.34 -10.13
N TYR A 69 -2.21 5.83 -9.97
CA TYR A 69 -1.04 6.65 -9.68
C TYR A 69 -0.71 7.63 -10.81
N ASN A 70 -0.77 7.19 -12.06
CA ASN A 70 -0.52 8.04 -13.22
C ASN A 70 -1.59 9.15 -13.33
N GLU A 71 -2.86 8.81 -13.13
CA GLU A 71 -3.95 9.79 -13.10
C GLU A 71 -3.80 10.78 -11.93
N LEU A 72 -3.36 10.31 -10.76
CA LEU A 72 -3.10 11.17 -9.61
C LEU A 72 -1.99 12.18 -9.92
N LEU A 73 -0.87 11.74 -10.52
CA LEU A 73 0.18 12.64 -10.98
C LEU A 73 -0.35 13.64 -12.01
N TYR A 74 -1.18 13.16 -12.95
CA TYR A 74 -1.78 14.01 -13.99
C TYR A 74 -2.63 15.13 -13.40
N ILE A 75 -3.52 14.82 -12.46
CA ILE A 75 -4.36 15.81 -11.74
C ILE A 75 -3.50 16.83 -10.98
N ILE A 76 -2.38 16.39 -10.41
CA ILE A 76 -1.44 17.30 -9.73
C ILE A 76 -0.76 18.26 -10.72
N GLY A 77 -0.47 17.79 -11.94
CA GLY A 77 0.40 18.47 -12.91
C GLY A 77 1.83 17.93 -12.92
N LEU A 78 2.02 16.68 -12.50
CA LEU A 78 3.29 15.96 -12.43
C LEU A 78 3.33 14.79 -13.42
N THR A 79 4.54 14.34 -13.74
CA THR A 79 4.78 13.15 -14.56
C THR A 79 6.01 12.38 -14.06
N GLU A 80 6.05 11.08 -14.35
CA GLU A 80 7.20 10.23 -14.06
C GLU A 80 8.21 10.31 -15.22
N ILE A 81 9.43 10.73 -14.92
CA ILE A 81 10.54 10.86 -15.85
C ILE A 81 11.57 9.77 -15.53
N LYS A 82 12.06 9.08 -16.56
CA LYS A 82 13.19 8.16 -16.42
C LYS A 82 14.48 8.91 -16.69
N ASP A 83 15.30 9.11 -15.66
CA ASP A 83 16.64 9.67 -15.80
C ASP A 83 17.68 8.68 -15.27
N LYS A 84 18.64 8.30 -16.11
CA LYS A 84 19.78 7.41 -15.77
C LYS A 84 19.36 6.13 -15.00
N GLY A 85 18.22 5.55 -15.39
CA GLY A 85 17.69 4.32 -14.76
C GLY A 85 16.91 4.53 -13.45
N LYS A 86 16.84 5.76 -12.94
CA LYS A 86 15.98 6.14 -11.81
C LYS A 86 14.67 6.75 -12.31
N LYS A 87 13.59 6.41 -11.61
CA LYS A 87 12.28 7.04 -11.77
C LYS A 87 12.25 8.30 -10.90
N LEU A 88 12.06 9.44 -11.53
CA LEU A 88 11.91 10.74 -10.88
C LEU A 88 10.51 11.26 -11.15
N ILE A 89 9.96 12.02 -10.21
CA ILE A 89 8.68 12.72 -10.39
C ILE A 89 9.02 14.21 -10.59
N GLY A 90 8.48 14.82 -11.64
CA GLY A 90 8.71 16.22 -11.94
C GLY A 90 7.49 16.90 -12.54
N ARG A 91 7.52 18.24 -12.61
CA ARG A 91 6.51 19.04 -13.30
C ARG A 91 6.41 18.61 -14.77
N MET A 92 5.21 18.63 -15.31
CA MET A 92 5.01 18.46 -16.75
C MET A 92 5.81 19.50 -17.55
N LYS A 93 6.27 19.07 -18.73
CA LYS A 93 6.92 19.96 -19.70
C LYS A 93 5.94 21.04 -20.12
N GLU A 94 6.46 22.23 -20.47
CA GLU A 94 5.63 23.40 -20.81
C GLU A 94 4.52 23.09 -21.82
N CYS A 95 4.82 22.35 -22.90
CA CYS A 95 3.84 21.99 -23.91
C CYS A 95 2.72 21.06 -23.42
N ASP A 96 2.95 20.35 -22.32
CA ASP A 96 2.03 19.36 -21.76
C ASP A 96 1.37 19.86 -20.46
N ARG A 97 1.71 21.06 -19.99
CA ARG A 97 1.11 21.65 -18.79
C ARG A 97 -0.37 21.89 -19.03
N CYS A 98 -1.18 21.49 -18.05
CA CYS A 98 -2.61 21.70 -18.07
C CYS A 98 -2.98 22.75 -17.02
N ASP A 99 -3.57 23.87 -17.45
CA ASP A 99 -4.00 24.97 -16.57
C ASP A 99 -4.95 24.49 -15.46
N GLY A 100 -5.73 23.44 -15.74
CA GLY A 100 -6.63 22.81 -14.79
C GLY A 100 -5.96 21.95 -13.71
N SER A 101 -4.66 21.70 -13.80
CA SER A 101 -3.96 20.90 -12.78
C SER A 101 -3.81 21.67 -11.46
N LEU A 102 -3.62 20.96 -10.36
CA LEU A 102 -3.56 21.58 -9.03
C LEU A 102 -2.38 22.54 -8.88
N ILE A 103 -1.21 22.18 -9.42
CA ILE A 103 -0.03 23.05 -9.36
C ILE A 103 -0.26 24.33 -10.17
N GLU A 104 -0.74 24.23 -11.41
CA GLU A 104 -0.91 25.43 -12.26
C GLU A 104 -2.00 26.36 -11.70
N ASN A 105 -3.11 25.81 -11.20
CA ASN A 105 -4.13 26.59 -10.48
C ASN A 105 -3.57 27.28 -9.24
N ALA A 106 -2.77 26.56 -8.44
CA ALA A 106 -2.15 27.13 -7.26
C ALA A 106 -1.16 28.24 -7.63
N ILE A 107 -0.32 28.06 -8.64
CA ILE A 107 0.60 29.10 -9.14
C ILE A 107 -0.18 30.34 -9.56
N SER A 108 -1.19 30.19 -10.42
CA SER A 108 -2.02 31.31 -10.87
C SER A 108 -2.65 32.09 -9.70
N ARG A 109 -3.11 31.36 -8.67
CA ARG A 109 -3.70 31.98 -7.48
C ARG A 109 -2.67 32.67 -6.58
N LEU A 110 -1.49 32.09 -6.44
CA LEU A 110 -0.42 32.64 -5.61
C LEU A 110 0.17 33.91 -6.24
N ASP A 111 0.33 33.90 -7.56
CA ASP A 111 0.82 35.01 -8.36
C ASP A 111 -0.17 36.20 -8.35
N SER A 112 -1.45 35.92 -8.64
CA SER A 112 -2.50 36.97 -8.61
C SER A 112 -2.72 37.63 -7.24
N LEU A 113 -2.32 36.97 -6.16
CA LEU A 113 -2.45 37.48 -4.78
C LEU A 113 -1.14 38.06 -4.23
N ASP A 114 -0.07 38.12 -5.04
CA ASP A 114 1.27 38.56 -4.66
C ASP A 114 1.75 37.92 -3.34
N LYS A 115 1.54 36.60 -3.21
CA LYS A 115 1.82 35.88 -1.95
C LYS A 115 3.29 35.58 -1.74
N ILE A 116 4.10 35.65 -2.79
CA ILE A 116 5.55 35.45 -2.70
C ILE A 116 6.20 36.55 -1.87
N ALA A 117 5.79 37.81 -2.05
CA ALA A 117 6.27 38.94 -1.26
C ALA A 117 5.94 38.83 0.24
N GLN A 118 4.96 38.00 0.61
CA GLN A 118 4.51 37.78 1.98
C GLN A 118 5.14 36.54 2.64
N LEU A 119 6.02 35.82 1.95
CA LEU A 119 6.71 34.67 2.50
C LEU A 119 7.70 35.09 3.59
N LYS A 120 7.61 34.44 4.74
CA LYS A 120 8.55 34.67 5.85
C LYS A 120 9.97 34.19 5.51
N ASN A 121 10.07 33.06 4.80
CA ASN A 121 11.32 32.37 4.47
C ASN A 121 11.35 32.00 2.98
N PRO A 122 11.44 32.96 2.06
CA PRO A 122 11.34 32.70 0.61
C PRO A 122 12.50 31.83 0.08
N GLU A 123 13.67 31.89 0.72
CA GLU A 123 14.86 31.10 0.34
C GLU A 123 14.64 29.58 0.47
N GLU A 124 13.69 29.13 1.29
CA GLU A 124 13.33 27.71 1.41
C GLU A 124 12.64 27.16 0.16
N PHE A 125 12.08 28.05 -0.67
CA PHE A 125 11.28 27.68 -1.84
C PHE A 125 12.04 27.87 -3.15
N GLY A 126 13.27 28.38 -3.13
CA GLY A 126 14.07 28.54 -4.34
C GLY A 126 14.74 29.90 -4.44
N THR A 127 15.55 30.05 -5.49
CA THR A 127 16.36 31.24 -5.72
C THR A 127 15.68 32.25 -6.64
N THR A 128 14.84 31.76 -7.55
CA THR A 128 14.05 32.59 -8.47
C THR A 128 12.59 32.65 -8.05
N ASP A 129 11.87 33.69 -8.45
CA ASP A 129 10.44 33.82 -8.13
C ASP A 129 9.60 32.70 -8.78
N GLU A 130 9.98 32.24 -9.97
CA GLU A 130 9.34 31.09 -10.62
C GLU A 130 9.55 29.79 -9.83
N GLU A 131 10.78 29.53 -9.36
CA GLU A 131 11.07 28.38 -8.49
C GLU A 131 10.26 28.45 -7.20
N ARG A 132 10.19 29.63 -6.58
CA ARG A 132 9.45 29.87 -5.33
C ARG A 132 7.96 29.63 -5.52
N LEU A 133 7.38 30.16 -6.59
CA LEU A 133 5.97 29.93 -6.96
C LEU A 133 5.67 28.46 -7.15
N TYR A 134 6.49 27.77 -7.97
CA TYR A 134 6.31 26.35 -8.24
C TYR A 134 6.44 25.50 -6.97
N ASN A 135 7.51 25.68 -6.19
CA ASN A 135 7.75 24.87 -5.00
C ASN A 135 6.69 25.09 -3.91
N MET A 136 6.20 26.33 -3.77
CA MET A 136 5.07 26.61 -2.88
C MET A 136 3.78 25.93 -3.36
N ALA A 137 3.45 26.05 -4.65
CA ALA A 137 2.29 25.42 -5.25
C ALA A 137 2.34 23.89 -5.15
N LEU A 138 3.52 23.28 -5.39
CA LEU A 138 3.77 21.86 -5.23
C LEU A 138 3.53 21.42 -3.78
N ARG A 139 4.12 22.13 -2.81
CA ARG A 139 3.98 21.80 -1.38
C ARG A 139 2.52 21.90 -0.93
N LEU A 140 1.80 22.92 -1.37
CA LEU A 140 0.36 23.06 -1.09
C LEU A 140 -0.44 21.90 -1.69
N SER A 141 -0.19 21.58 -2.96
CA SER A 141 -0.87 20.49 -3.68
C SER A 141 -0.64 19.14 -3.02
N ILE A 142 0.61 18.81 -2.66
CA ILE A 142 0.96 17.57 -1.96
C ILE A 142 0.26 17.50 -0.59
N ASN A 143 0.28 18.58 0.19
CA ASN A 143 -0.37 18.60 1.50
C ASN A 143 -1.89 18.38 1.41
N TRP A 144 -2.56 19.01 0.45
CA TRP A 144 -3.99 18.83 0.24
C TRP A 144 -4.33 17.41 -0.21
N ILE A 145 -3.57 16.84 -1.15
CA ILE A 145 -3.80 15.48 -1.62
C ILE A 145 -3.54 14.47 -0.51
N ASN A 146 -2.47 14.62 0.26
CA ASN A 146 -2.20 13.73 1.38
C ASN A 146 -3.36 13.74 2.38
N ARG A 147 -3.98 14.88 2.65
CA ARG A 147 -5.18 14.97 3.50
C ARG A 147 -6.37 14.25 2.89
N VAL A 148 -6.63 14.42 1.59
CA VAL A 148 -7.73 13.72 0.90
C VAL A 148 -7.52 12.20 0.88
N LEU A 149 -6.30 11.75 0.57
CA LEU A 149 -5.94 10.33 0.59
C LEU A 149 -6.07 9.74 1.99
N PHE A 150 -5.66 10.48 3.02
CA PHE A 150 -5.83 10.06 4.41
C PHE A 150 -7.32 9.90 4.78
N LEU A 151 -8.17 10.85 4.41
CA LEU A 151 -9.61 10.75 4.62
C LEU A 151 -10.22 9.55 3.89
N LYS A 152 -9.79 9.28 2.66
CA LYS A 152 -10.23 8.11 1.88
C LYS A 152 -9.78 6.79 2.50
N LEU A 153 -8.57 6.75 3.05
CA LEU A 153 -8.06 5.60 3.79
C LEU A 153 -8.90 5.34 5.05
N LEU A 154 -9.19 6.40 5.83
CA LEU A 154 -10.04 6.31 7.01
C LEU A 154 -11.45 5.83 6.67
N GLU A 155 -12.06 6.39 5.62
CA GLU A 155 -13.38 5.97 5.13
C GLU A 155 -13.38 4.46 4.79
N ALA A 156 -12.37 3.97 4.08
CA ALA A 156 -12.25 2.54 3.73
C ALA A 156 -12.00 1.63 4.94
N GLN A 157 -11.45 2.16 6.04
CA GLN A 157 -11.31 1.43 7.30
C GLN A 157 -12.62 1.41 8.09
N LEU A 158 -13.39 2.51 8.08
CA LEU A 158 -14.67 2.61 8.77
C LEU A 158 -15.78 1.76 8.14
N ILE A 159 -15.74 1.57 6.82
CA ILE A 159 -16.74 0.78 6.07
C ILE A 159 -16.46 -0.73 6.17
N ARG A 160 -15.27 -1.15 6.60
CA ARG A 160 -14.98 -2.57 6.82
C ARG A 160 -15.80 -3.06 8.01
N PRO A 161 -16.69 -4.05 7.86
CA PRO A 161 -17.34 -4.66 9.01
C PRO A 161 -16.24 -5.23 9.91
N LEU A 162 -16.36 -5.00 11.21
CA LEU A 162 -15.64 -5.77 12.23
C LEU A 162 -16.04 -7.23 12.00
N ALA A 163 -15.20 -7.99 11.29
CA ALA A 163 -15.28 -9.44 11.17
C ALA A 163 -14.36 -10.06 12.21
#